data_AF-A0A1X9XMS7-F1
#
_entry.id   AF-A0A1X9XMS7-F1
#
_cell.length_a   1.000
_cell.length_b   1.000
_cell.length_c   1.000
_cell.angle_alpha   90.00
_cell.angle_beta   90.00
_cell.angle_gamma   90.00
#
_symmetry.space_group_name_H-M   'P 1'
#
loop_
_entity.id
_entity.type
_entity.pdbx_description
1 polymer ?
#
loop_
_entity_poly.entity_id
_entity_poly.type
_entity_poly.pdbx_seq_one_letter_code
_entity_poly.pdbx_strand_id
1 'polypeptide(L)'
;NVKETGLRVEDADLDRALLRIADENKMTLSQLRQALENDAMPFAKFREDIRNEIIMARLREREVDNRIVVSDGEIDNFVKTHP
;
A
#
# COMPACT_ATOMS: atom_id res chain seq x y z
N ASN A 1 19.05 12.56 -8.42
CA ASN A 1 18.56 11.19 -8.68
C ASN A 1 18.38 10.45 -7.36
N VAL A 2 17.34 10.81 -6.60
CA VAL A 2 17.03 10.22 -5.30
C VAL A 2 15.52 10.05 -5.29
N LYS A 3 15.01 8.81 -5.21
CA LYS A 3 13.69 8.42 -4.63
C LYS A 3 13.14 7.02 -4.97
N GLU A 4 13.87 6.12 -5.64
CA GLU A 4 13.31 4.78 -5.96
C GLU A 4 13.69 3.66 -4.96
N THR A 5 14.54 3.92 -3.98
CA THR A 5 15.09 2.87 -3.10
C THR A 5 14.25 2.56 -1.85
N GLY A 6 13.18 3.29 -1.57
CA GLY A 6 12.47 3.21 -0.28
C GLY A 6 11.09 2.54 -0.28
N LEU A 7 10.60 2.04 -1.43
CA LEU A 7 9.24 1.49 -1.57
C LEU A 7 9.26 0.13 -2.25
N ARG A 8 10.21 -0.72 -1.88
CA ARG A 8 10.21 -2.12 -2.33
C ARG A 8 9.29 -2.94 -1.44
N VAL A 9 8.54 -3.82 -2.08
CA VAL A 9 7.75 -4.84 -1.39
C VAL A 9 8.55 -6.13 -1.51
N GLU A 10 9.02 -6.64 -0.39
CA GLU A 10 9.71 -7.92 -0.32
C GLU A 10 8.72 -9.05 -0.61
N ASP A 11 9.19 -10.15 -1.22
CA ASP A 11 8.30 -11.26 -1.58
C ASP A 11 7.61 -11.87 -0.35
N ALA A 12 8.26 -11.86 0.82
CA ALA A 12 7.65 -12.33 2.07
C ALA A 12 6.48 -11.44 2.54
N ASP A 13 6.53 -10.13 2.31
CA ASP A 13 5.42 -9.22 2.62
C ASP A 13 4.25 -9.45 1.67
N LEU A 14 4.56 -9.67 0.40
CA LEU A 14 3.57 -9.96 -0.63
C LEU A 14 2.89 -11.30 -0.37
N ASP A 15 3.65 -12.34 -0.02
CA ASP A 15 3.10 -13.65 0.34
C ASP A 15 2.14 -13.57 1.54
N ARG A 16 2.52 -12.80 2.57
CA ARG A 16 1.65 -12.54 3.72
C ARG A 16 0.37 -11.82 3.32
N ALA A 17 0.45 -10.85 2.39
CA ALA A 17 -0.73 -10.16 1.89
C ALA A 17 -1.67 -11.10 1.13
N LEU A 18 -1.13 -11.94 0.26
CA LEU A 18 -1.89 -12.94 -0.48
C LEU A 18 -2.56 -13.97 0.46
N LEU A 19 -1.86 -14.41 1.50
CA LEU A 19 -2.43 -15.29 2.52
C LEU A 19 -3.59 -14.64 3.28
N ARG A 20 -3.48 -13.35 3.62
CA ARG A 20 -4.59 -12.60 4.26
C ARG A 20 -5.79 -12.50 3.33
N ILE A 21 -5.59 -12.15 2.07
CA ILE A 21 -6.68 -12.08 1.08
C ILE A 21 -7.38 -13.44 0.95
N ALA A 22 -6.60 -14.53 0.90
CA ALA A 22 -7.16 -15.88 0.85
C ALA A 22 -8.02 -16.17 2.11
N ASP A 23 -7.49 -15.86 3.30
CA ASP A 23 -8.18 -16.06 4.58
C ASP A 23 -9.47 -15.23 4.69
N GLU A 24 -9.45 -13.96 4.26
CA GLU A 24 -10.62 -13.08 4.20
C GLU A 24 -11.72 -13.64 3.28
N ASN A 25 -11.31 -14.29 2.18
CA ASN A 25 -12.20 -14.98 1.27
C ASN A 25 -12.54 -16.42 1.71
N LYS A 26 -12.13 -16.80 2.94
CA LYS A 26 -12.35 -18.14 3.54
C LYS A 26 -11.83 -19.28 2.67
N MET A 27 -10.72 -19.03 1.98
CA MET A 27 -10.11 -19.97 1.05
C MET A 27 -8.62 -20.11 1.35
N THR A 28 -8.06 -21.25 0.96
CA THR A 28 -6.60 -21.44 0.95
C THR A 28 -5.97 -20.69 -0.22
N LEU A 29 -4.67 -20.41 -0.17
CA LEU A 29 -3.95 -19.79 -1.28
C LEU A 29 -4.05 -20.61 -2.58
N SER A 30 -4.11 -21.94 -2.47
CA SER A 30 -4.31 -22.83 -3.61
C SER A 30 -5.70 -22.67 -4.23
N GLN A 31 -6.74 -22.52 -3.40
CA GLN A 31 -8.11 -22.28 -3.86
C GLN A 31 -8.26 -20.88 -4.47
N LEU A 32 -7.63 -19.86 -3.87
CA LEU A 32 -7.58 -18.51 -4.45
C LEU A 32 -6.96 -18.55 -5.84
N ARG A 33 -5.84 -19.26 -6.01
CA ARG A 33 -5.21 -19.43 -7.33
C ARG A 33 -6.15 -20.10 -8.34
N GLN A 34 -6.84 -21.18 -7.95
CA GLN A 34 -7.80 -21.84 -8.83
C GLN A 34 -8.98 -20.94 -9.20
N ALA A 35 -9.49 -20.16 -8.25
CA ALA A 35 -10.56 -19.18 -8.51
C ALA A 35 -10.12 -18.13 -9.54
N LEU A 36 -8.91 -17.59 -9.39
CA LEU A 36 -8.35 -16.63 -10.35
C LEU A 36 -8.15 -17.24 -11.75
N GLU A 37 -7.67 -18.49 -11.82
CA GLU A 37 -7.53 -19.20 -13.10
C GLU A 37 -8.89 -19.41 -13.79
N ASN A 38 -9.95 -19.71 -13.04
CA ASN A 38 -11.32 -19.81 -13.57
C ASN A 38 -11.84 -18.46 -14.11
N ASP A 39 -11.42 -17.36 -13.49
CA ASP A 39 -11.76 -15.99 -13.92
C ASP A 39 -10.81 -15.47 -15.03
N ALA A 40 -10.03 -16.36 -15.65
CA ALA A 40 -9.04 -16.04 -16.67
C ALA A 40 -7.99 -15.00 -16.22
N MET A 41 -7.73 -14.90 -14.92
CA MET A 41 -6.72 -14.04 -14.32
C MET A 41 -5.47 -14.86 -13.94
N PRO A 42 -4.32 -14.64 -14.60
CA PRO A 42 -3.08 -15.30 -14.22
C PRO A 42 -2.66 -14.91 -12.80
N PHE A 43 -2.33 -15.89 -11.96
CA PHE A 43 -1.88 -15.65 -10.58
C PHE A 43 -0.67 -14.70 -10.49
N ALA A 44 0.26 -14.77 -11.44
CA ALA A 44 1.39 -13.87 -11.51
C ALA A 44 0.96 -12.41 -11.72
N LYS A 45 -0.06 -12.16 -12.54
CA LYS A 45 -0.61 -10.82 -12.75
C LYS A 45 -1.27 -10.32 -11.46
N PHE A 46 -2.12 -11.14 -10.84
CA PHE A 46 -2.76 -10.81 -9.58
C PHE A 46 -1.73 -10.45 -8.50
N ARG A 47 -0.65 -11.25 -8.37
CA ARG A 47 0.45 -10.98 -7.45
C ARG A 47 1.10 -9.61 -7.69
N GLU A 48 1.32 -9.24 -8.94
CA GLU A 48 1.88 -7.92 -9.28
C GLU A 48 0.89 -6.78 -9.03
N ASP A 49 -0.41 -7.00 -9.25
CA ASP A 49 -1.44 -6.02 -8.91
C ASP A 49 -1.46 -5.74 -7.40
N ILE A 50 -1.41 -6.78 -6.57
CA ILE A 50 -1.31 -6.64 -5.10
C ILE A 50 0.01 -5.94 -4.69
N ARG A 51 1.13 -6.24 -5.36
CA ARG A 51 2.40 -5.54 -5.12
C ARG A 51 2.24 -4.03 -5.34
N ASN A 52 1.60 -3.64 -6.44
CA ASN A 52 1.34 -2.24 -6.75
C ASN A 52 0.41 -1.59 -5.72
N GLU A 53 -0.64 -2.28 -5.29
CA GLU A 53 -1.56 -1.77 -4.26
C GLU A 53 -0.84 -1.51 -2.93
N ILE A 54 0.04 -2.41 -2.50
CA ILE A 54 0.85 -2.23 -1.28
C ILE A 54 1.75 -0.99 -1.41
N ILE A 55 2.39 -0.79 -2.57
CA ILE A 55 3.22 0.39 -2.83
C ILE A 55 2.38 1.67 -2.73
N MET A 56 1.20 1.68 -3.35
CA MET A 56 0.28 2.83 -3.33
C MET A 56 -0.27 3.11 -1.93
N ALA A 57 -0.56 2.08 -1.14
CA ALA A 57 -0.95 2.23 0.26
C ALA A 57 0.17 2.89 1.09
N ARG A 58 1.41 2.39 0.99
CA ARG A 58 2.59 2.95 1.68
C ARG A 58 2.88 4.40 1.25
N LEU A 59 2.65 4.74 -0.01
CA LEU A 59 2.77 6.11 -0.52
C LEU A 59 1.75 7.05 0.15
N ARG A 60 0.48 6.65 0.18
CA ARG A 60 -0.59 7.45 0.82
C ARG A 60 -0.32 7.66 2.32
N GLU A 61 0.10 6.62 3.03
CA GLU A 61 0.46 6.72 4.45
C GLU A 61 1.56 7.77 4.69
N ARG A 62 2.61 7.77 3.86
CA ARG A 62 3.67 8.79 3.95
C ARG A 62 3.18 10.20 3.65
N GLU A 63 2.27 10.38 2.71
CA GLU A 63 1.71 11.71 2.40
C GLU A 63 0.81 12.22 3.55
N VAL A 64 0.05 11.33 4.18
CA VAL A 64 -0.76 11.65 5.36
C VAL A 64 0.13 12.03 6.55
N ASP A 65 1.16 11.25 6.86
CA ASP A 65 2.10 11.54 7.95
C ASP A 65 2.81 12.89 7.75
N ASN A 66 3.26 13.18 6.52
CA ASN A 66 3.87 14.47 6.20
C ASN A 66 2.89 15.65 6.37
N ARG A 67 1.61 15.47 6.02
CA ARG A 67 0.59 16.52 6.20
C ARG A 67 0.28 16.78 7.67
N ILE A 68 0.29 15.76 8.53
CA ILE A 68 0.07 15.91 9.97
C ILE A 68 1.25 16.65 10.62
N VAL A 69 2.50 16.28 10.28
CA VAL A 69 3.70 16.95 10.79
C VAL A 69 3.75 18.44 10.39
N VAL A 70 3.31 18.77 9.17
CA VAL A 70 3.16 20.16 8.73
C VAL A 70 2.03 20.88 9.49
N SER A 71 0.93 20.18 9.81
CA SER A 71 -0.17 20.78 10.59
C SER A 71 0.22 21.12 12.03
N ASP A 72 1.14 20.36 12.64
CA ASP A 72 1.69 20.68 13.98
C ASP A 72 2.87 21.68 13.93
N GLY A 73 3.54 21.81 12.77
CA GLY A 73 4.66 22.71 12.55
C GLY A 73 4.33 24.08 11.95
N GLU A 74 3.11 24.28 11.43
CA GLU A 74 2.66 25.55 10.80
C GLU A 74 1.66 26.35 11.64
N ILE A 75 1.55 26.10 12.95
CA ILE A 75 0.79 26.97 13.87
C ILE A 75 1.76 27.88 14.66
N ASP A 76 2.58 28.68 13.98
CA ASP A 76 3.25 29.82 14.63
C ASP A 76 3.47 31.05 13.71
N ASN A 77 2.60 31.30 12.74
CA ASN A 77 2.64 32.56 11.97
C ASN A 77 1.32 32.95 11.29
N PHE A 78 0.24 33.13 12.06
CA PHE A 78 -0.93 33.86 11.52
C PHE A 78 -1.58 34.91 12.44
N VAL A 79 -0.90 35.41 13.49
CA VAL A 79 -1.42 36.54 14.28
C VAL A 79 -0.36 37.61 14.54
N LYS A 80 0.13 38.28 13.50
CA LYS A 80 0.75 39.62 13.63
C LYS A 80 0.60 40.46 12.35
N THR A 81 -0.62 40.83 11.97
CA THR A 81 -0.85 42.03 11.16
C THR A 81 -2.24 42.59 11.41
N HIS A 82 -2.41 43.34 12.50
CA HIS A 82 -3.41 44.42 12.65
C HIS A 82 -2.87 45.41 13.73
N PRO A 83 -2.18 46.51 13.36
CA PRO A 83 -2.23 47.74 14.14
C PRO A 83 -3.59 48.44 13.99
#